data_AF-A0A930EDA9-F1
#
_entry.id   AF-A0A930EDA9-F1
#
_cell.length_a   1.000
_cell.length_b   1.000
_cell.length_c   1.000
_cell.angle_alpha   90.00
_cell.angle_beta   90.00
_cell.angle_gamma   90.00
#
_symmetry.space_group_name_H-M   'P 1'
#
loop_
_entity.id
_entity.type
_entity.pdbx_description
1 polymer ?
#
loop_
_entity_poly.entity_id
_entity_poly.type
_entity_poly.pdbx_seq_one_letter_code
_entity_poly.pdbx_strand_id
1 'polypeptide(L)'
;DYPLNTLLVNVLGAVLIGIIIAETQQNGMSENKLLFLKFGLCGGLTTFSTFSVEMYGYLETGHVIIAIGYAVVSVALGLIGLMLGMKMV
;
A
#
# COMPACT_ATOMS: atom_id res chain seq x y z
N ASP A 1 -13.10 -8.05 13.20
CA ASP A 1 -12.19 -8.65 12.20
C ASP A 1 -10.80 -8.06 12.34
N TYR A 2 -9.75 -8.89 12.28
CA TYR A 2 -8.38 -8.37 12.24
C TYR A 2 -8.16 -7.72 10.86
N PRO A 3 -7.49 -6.55 10.80
CA PRO A 3 -7.35 -5.74 9.58
C PRO A 3 -6.29 -6.30 8.61
N LEU A 4 -6.21 -7.62 8.50
CA LEU A 4 -5.24 -8.32 7.66
C LEU A 4 -5.51 -8.10 6.17
N ASN A 5 -6.79 -7.97 5.79
CA ASN A 5 -7.17 -7.72 4.40
C ASN A 5 -6.68 -6.34 3.94
N THR A 6 -6.93 -5.30 4.74
CA THR A 6 -6.47 -3.93 4.47
C THR A 6 -4.94 -3.86 4.39
N LEU A 7 -4.25 -4.50 5.34
CA LEU A 7 -2.79 -4.61 5.29
C LEU A 7 -2.31 -5.29 4.00
N LEU A 8 -2.90 -6.44 3.65
CA LEU A 8 -2.49 -7.24 2.50
C LEU A 8 -2.68 -6.48 1.19
N VAL A 9 -3.83 -5.85 0.96
CA VAL A 9 -4.06 -5.09 -0.29
C VAL A 9 -3.15 -3.86 -0.38
N ASN A 10 -2.89 -3.18 0.74
CA ASN A 10 -1.97 -2.04 0.79
C ASN A 10 -0.52 -2.45 0.48
N VAL A 11 -0.06 -3.57 1.05
CA VAL A 11 1.29 -4.11 0.79
C VAL A 11 1.42 -4.60 -0.65
N LEU A 12 0.43 -5.33 -1.18
CA LEU A 12 0.42 -5.75 -2.58
C LEU A 12 0.43 -4.55 -3.53
N GLY A 13 -0.38 -3.53 -3.25
CA GLY A 13 -0.37 -2.30 -4.03
C GLY A 13 0.98 -1.57 -3.99
N ALA A 14 1.67 -1.58 -2.85
CA ALA A 14 3.02 -1.02 -2.74
C ALA A 14 4.06 -1.78 -3.58
N VAL A 15 3.99 -3.12 -3.60
CA VAL A 15 4.83 -3.94 -4.49
C VAL A 15 4.55 -3.61 -5.96
N LEU A 16 3.26 -3.59 -6.35
CA LEU A 16 2.85 -3.32 -7.71
C LEU A 16 3.30 -1.94 -8.20
N ILE A 17 3.11 -0.89 -7.39
CA ILE A 17 3.54 0.45 -7.79
C ILE A 17 5.06 0.56 -7.89
N GLY A 18 5.81 -0.20 -7.08
CA GLY A 18 7.26 -0.33 -7.21
C GLY A 18 7.69 -0.92 -8.56
N ILE A 19 7.06 -2.02 -8.98
CA ILE A 19 7.27 -2.66 -10.30
C ILE A 19 6.93 -1.66 -11.41
N ILE A 20 5.77 -0.99 -11.34
CA ILE A 20 5.33 -0.03 -12.35
C ILE A 20 6.35 1.11 -12.49
N ILE A 21 6.87 1.63 -11.37
CA ILE A 21 7.88 2.70 -11.38
C ILE A 21 9.17 2.21 -12.03
N ALA A 22 9.69 1.05 -11.63
CA ALA A 22 10.93 0.49 -12.18
C ALA A 22 10.81 0.19 -13.69
N GLU A 23 9.73 -0.46 -14.11
CA GLU A 23 9.44 -0.75 -15.52
C GLU A 23 9.35 0.53 -16.36
N THR A 24 8.68 1.56 -15.83
CA THR A 24 8.57 2.86 -16.50
C THR A 24 9.94 3.53 -16.66
N GLN A 25 10.83 3.39 -15.67
CA GLN A 25 12.18 3.95 -15.73
C GLN A 25 13.09 3.21 -16.70
N GLN A 26 12.99 1.87 -16.78
CA GLN A 26 13.85 1.06 -17.64
C GLN A 26 13.40 1.05 -19.11
N ASN A 27 12.11 0.81 -19.35
CA ASN A 27 11.60 0.51 -20.69
C ASN A 27 10.76 1.65 -21.30
N GLY A 28 10.45 2.67 -20.50
CA GLY A 28 9.52 3.73 -20.88
C GLY A 28 8.07 3.24 -20.89
N MET A 29 7.14 4.09 -20.44
CA MET A 29 5.71 3.79 -20.46
C MET A 29 4.94 5.00 -20.97
N SER A 30 3.91 4.76 -21.78
CA SER A 30 3.00 5.85 -22.19
C SER A 30 2.29 6.43 -20.98
N GLU A 31 2.08 7.74 -21.00
CA GLU A 31 1.47 8.49 -19.89
C GLU A 31 0.08 7.92 -19.51
N ASN A 32 -0.75 7.61 -20.50
CA ASN A 32 -2.08 7.03 -20.27
C ASN A 32 -2.01 5.69 -19.53
N LYS A 33 -1.06 4.82 -19.90
CA LYS A 33 -0.88 3.51 -19.24
C LYS A 33 -0.36 3.69 -17.83
N LEU A 34 0.57 4.63 -17.62
CA LEU A 34 1.10 4.96 -16.30
C LEU A 34 0.00 5.50 -15.37
N LEU A 35 -0.84 6.42 -15.86
CA LEU A 35 -1.97 6.98 -15.11
C LEU A 35 -2.98 5.88 -14.73
N PHE A 36 -3.35 5.02 -15.69
CA PHE A 36 -4.26 3.90 -15.44
C PHE A 36 -3.72 2.95 -14.37
N LEU A 37 -2.43 2.59 -14.43
CA LEU A 37 -1.83 1.65 -13.47
C LEU A 37 -1.63 2.28 -12.09
N LYS A 38 -1.16 3.54 -12.00
CA LYS A 38 -0.94 4.22 -10.73
C LYS A 38 -2.23 4.62 -10.03
N PHE A 39 -3.09 5.37 -10.72
CA PHE A 39 -4.29 5.94 -10.10
C PHE A 39 -5.51 5.02 -10.21
N GLY A 40 -5.60 4.23 -11.28
CA GLY A 40 -6.68 3.25 -11.45
C GLY A 40 -6.42 1.97 -10.66
N LEU A 41 -5.43 1.18 -11.08
CA LEU A 41 -5.18 -0.15 -10.48
C LEU A 41 -4.66 -0.05 -9.05
N CYS A 42 -3.54 0.64 -8.82
CA CYS A 42 -2.96 0.74 -7.47
C CYS A 42 -3.86 1.59 -6.54
N GLY A 43 -4.45 2.67 -7.07
CA GLY A 43 -5.40 3.49 -6.33
C GLY A 43 -6.69 2.76 -5.95
N GLY A 44 -7.22 1.90 -6.82
CA GLY A 44 -8.42 1.11 -6.55
C GLY A 44 -8.20 -0.13 -5.69
N LEU A 45 -6.98 -0.69 -5.70
CA LEU A 45 -6.60 -1.83 -4.85
C LEU A 45 -6.31 -1.42 -3.41
N THR A 46 -5.63 -0.29 -3.22
CA THR A 46 -5.21 0.19 -1.89
C THR A 46 -6.26 1.08 -1.24
N THR A 47 -6.24 1.16 0.09
CA THR A 47 -7.17 2.01 0.83
C THR A 47 -6.52 2.56 2.11
N PHE A 48 -6.34 3.89 2.13
CA PHE A 48 -5.93 4.61 3.33
C PHE A 48 -7.13 4.96 4.24
N SER A 49 -8.32 5.16 3.65
CA SER A 49 -9.53 5.49 4.40
C SER A 49 -9.99 4.33 5.28
N THR A 50 -9.97 3.09 4.77
CA THR A 50 -10.31 1.90 5.57
C THR A 50 -9.29 1.67 6.68
N PHE A 51 -7.99 1.78 6.37
CA PHE A 51 -6.91 1.75 7.37
C PHE A 51 -7.15 2.77 8.50
N SER A 52 -7.56 3.99 8.15
CA SER A 52 -7.82 5.06 9.12
C SER A 52 -9.00 4.76 10.04
N VAL A 53 -10.08 4.18 9.50
CA VAL A 53 -11.26 3.76 10.28
C VAL A 53 -10.91 2.62 11.24
N GLU A 54 -10.13 1.64 10.78
CA GLU A 54 -9.65 0.54 11.62
C GLU A 54 -8.75 1.03 12.77
N MET A 55 -7.80 1.92 12.45
CA MET A 55 -6.96 2.61 13.43
C MET A 55 -7.78 3.37 14.46
N TYR A 56 -8.76 4.16 14.01
CA TYR A 56 -9.65 4.90 14.89
C TYR A 56 -10.44 3.98 15.81
N GLY A 57 -10.95 2.85 15.31
CA GLY A 57 -11.64 1.86 16.14
C GLY A 57 -10.78 1.30 17.28
N TYR A 58 -9.48 1.07 17.05
CA TYR A 58 -8.55 0.68 18.11
C TYR A 58 -8.31 1.81 19.12
N LEU A 59 -8.25 3.06 18.67
CA LEU A 59 -8.09 4.22 19.56
C LEU A 59 -9.33 4.43 20.43
N GLU A 60 -10.52 4.32 19.85
CA GLU A 60 -11.81 4.48 20.54
C GLU A 60 -12.00 3.43 21.65
N THR A 61 -11.57 2.19 21.39
CA THR A 61 -11.63 1.09 22.36
C THR A 61 -10.48 1.09 23.37
N GLY A 62 -9.60 2.11 23.34
CA GLY A 62 -8.47 2.26 24.26
C GLY A 62 -7.26 1.36 23.93
N HIS A 63 -7.28 0.62 22.83
CA HIS A 63 -6.21 -0.25 22.36
C HIS A 63 -5.10 0.52 21.60
N VAL A 64 -4.54 1.55 22.23
CA VAL A 64 -3.56 2.47 21.61
C VAL A 64 -2.31 1.76 21.10
N ILE A 65 -1.79 0.78 21.84
CA ILE A 65 -0.59 0.01 21.42
C ILE A 65 -0.86 -0.77 20.14
N ILE A 66 -2.05 -1.34 19.99
CA ILE A 66 -2.45 -2.09 18.78
C ILE A 66 -2.58 -1.13 17.60
N ALA A 67 -3.20 0.04 17.79
CA ALA A 67 -3.30 1.07 16.76
C ALA A 67 -1.92 1.49 16.24
N ILE A 68 -1.00 1.84 17.14
CA ILE A 68 0.37 2.25 16.77
C ILE A 68 1.10 1.10 16.08
N GLY A 69 1.01 -0.12 16.62
CA GLY A 69 1.61 -1.30 16.01
C GLY A 69 1.10 -1.54 14.59
N TYR A 70 -0.21 -1.42 14.38
CA TYR A 70 -0.83 -1.58 13.07
C TYR A 70 -0.36 -0.51 12.07
N ALA A 71 -0.25 0.77 12.50
CA ALA A 71 0.30 1.84 11.67
C ALA A 71 1.75 1.59 11.27
N VAL A 72 2.60 1.25 12.24
CA VAL A 72 4.03 1.00 12.01
C VAL A 72 4.23 -0.17 11.06
N VAL A 73 3.52 -1.29 11.29
CA VAL A 73 3.60 -2.48 10.41
C VAL A 73 3.11 -2.15 9.00
N SER A 74 2.00 -1.43 8.87
CA SER A 74 1.45 -1.04 7.55
C SER A 74 2.43 -0.18 6.75
N VAL A 75 3.03 0.83 7.39
CA VAL A 75 4.01 1.71 6.74
C VAL A 75 5.30 0.95 6.41
N ALA A 76 5.84 0.18 7.36
CA ALA A 76 7.08 -0.57 7.17
C ALA A 76 6.95 -1.59 6.04
N LEU A 77 5.89 -2.41 6.04
CA LEU A 77 5.65 -3.39 4.99
C LEU A 77 5.33 -2.74 3.65
N GLY A 78 4.64 -1.59 3.63
CA GLY A 78 4.42 -0.82 2.41
C GLY A 78 5.75 -0.36 1.78
N LEU A 79 6.64 0.24 2.58
CA LEU A 79 7.96 0.67 2.11
C LEU A 79 8.82 -0.51 1.64
N ILE A 80 8.83 -1.62 2.39
CA ILE A 80 9.53 -2.84 2.01
C ILE A 80 8.97 -3.39 0.68
N GLY A 81 7.63 -3.46 0.56
CA GLY A 81 6.96 -3.90 -0.64
C GLY A 81 7.34 -3.07 -1.87
N LEU A 82 7.32 -1.74 -1.75
CA LEU A 82 7.79 -0.82 -2.79
C LEU A 82 9.23 -1.11 -3.21
N MET A 83 10.15 -1.19 -2.25
CA MET A 83 11.57 -1.46 -2.51
C MET A 83 11.79 -2.82 -3.18
N LEU A 84 11.05 -3.85 -2.77
CA LEU A 84 11.09 -5.17 -3.40
C LEU A 84 10.57 -5.10 -4.84
N GLY A 85 9.41 -4.48 -5.06
CA GLY A 85 8.84 -4.31 -6.40
C GLY A 85 9.78 -3.58 -7.36
N MET A 86 10.47 -2.54 -6.87
CA MET A 86 11.48 -1.83 -7.66
C MET A 86 12.70 -2.66 -8.05
N LYS A 87 13.01 -3.76 -7.33
CA LYS A 87 14.15 -4.65 -7.60
C LYS A 87 13.78 -5.87 -8.44
N MET A 88 12.49 -6.10 -8.72
CA MET A 88 12.01 -7.27 -9.47
C MET A 88 12.13 -7.10 -10.99
N VAL A 89 12.35 -5.86 -11.45
CA VAL A 89 12.56 -5.46 -12.84
C VAL A 89 13.95 -4.89 -12.93
#